data_AF-A0A382K1V1-F1
#
_entry.id   AF-A0A382K1V1-F1
#
_cell.length_a   1.000
_cell.length_b   1.000
_cell.length_c   1.000
_cell.angle_alpha   90.00
_cell.angle_beta   90.00
_cell.angle_gamma   90.00
#
_symmetry.space_group_name_H-M   'P 1'
#
loop_
_entity.id
_entity.type
_entity.pdbx_description
1 polymer ?
#
loop_
_entity_poly.entity_id
_entity_poly.type
_entity_poly.pdbx_seq_one_letter_code
_entity_poly.pdbx_strand_id
1 'polypeptide(L)' 'MNKDNSINKFFKRESKKHFPAIGEASLSGVIVEANPENGLANKINSFIFGGELKNIF' A
#
# COMPACT_ATOMS: atom_id res chain seq x y z
N MET A 1 -7.89 4.27 4.05
CA MET A 1 -9.24 4.19 4.67
C MET A 1 -9.27 5.22 5.79
N ASN A 2 -10.34 6.00 5.96
CA ASN A 2 -10.38 7.01 7.02
C ASN A 2 -10.28 6.36 8.41
N LYS A 3 -9.35 6.85 9.24
CA LYS A 3 -8.99 6.27 10.54
C LYS A 3 -10.19 6.15 11.49
N ASP A 4 -10.90 7.24 11.72
CA ASP A 4 -12.01 7.27 12.68
C ASP A 4 -13.17 6.38 12.24
N ASN A 5 -13.47 6.38 10.94
CA ASN A 5 -14.47 5.49 10.37
C ASN A 5 -14.11 4.00 10.54
N SER A 6 -12.82 3.65 10.39
CA SER A 6 -12.32 2.30 10.66
C SER A 6 -12.44 1.90 12.14
N ILE A 7 -12.09 2.82 13.05
CA ILE A 7 -12.19 2.61 14.51
C ILE A 7 -13.65 2.42 14.92
N ASN A 8 -14.56 3.26 14.43
CA ASN A 8 -15.99 3.13 14.70
C ASN A 8 -16.53 1.78 14.21
N LYS A 9 -16.14 1.36 13.00
CA LYS A 9 -16.50 0.02 12.49
C LYS A 9 -15.97 -1.11 13.38
N PHE A 10 -14.74 -1.00 13.88
CA PHE A 10 -14.14 -1.99 14.79
C PHE A 10 -14.93 -2.14 16.09
N PHE A 11 -15.35 -1.02 16.69
CA PHE A 11 -16.18 -1.01 17.90
C PHE A 11 -17.69 -1.15 17.64
N LYS A 12 -18.10 -1.51 16.42
CA LYS A 12 -19.52 -1.65 15.99
C LYS A 12 -20.37 -0.39 16.21
N ARG A 13 -19.75 0.78 16.11
CA ARG A 13 -20.42 2.09 16.12
C ARG A 13 -20.81 2.50 14.70
N GLU A 14 -21.51 3.62 14.58
CA GLU A 14 -21.91 4.17 13.29
C GLU A 14 -20.68 4.42 12.40
N SER A 15 -20.72 3.87 11.18
CA SER A 15 -19.65 3.99 10.19
C SER A 15 -20.22 3.96 8.78
N LYS A 16 -19.55 4.66 7.85
CA LYS A 16 -19.92 4.75 6.44
C LYS A 16 -19.14 3.72 5.60
N LYS A 17 -19.82 3.08 4.65
CA LYS A 17 -19.17 2.21 3.65
C LYS A 17 -18.36 3.04 2.66
N HIS A 18 -17.26 2.48 2.15
CA HIS A 18 -16.40 3.10 1.13
C HIS A 18 -15.98 4.54 1.47
N PHE A 19 -15.55 4.78 2.71
CA PHE A 19 -15.12 6.11 3.14
C PHE A 19 -13.58 6.23 3.08
N PRO A 20 -13.01 6.84 2.02
CA PRO A 20 -11.57 6.97 1.85
C PRO A 20 -10.97 7.92 2.89
N ALA A 21 -9.68 7.76 3.16
CA ALA A 21 -8.94 8.76 3.92
C ALA A 21 -8.67 9.97 3.01
N ILE A 22 -8.61 11.16 3.61
CA ILE A 22 -8.11 12.38 2.98
C ILE A 22 -6.77 12.67 3.67
N GLY A 23 -5.74 13.05 2.91
CA GLY A 23 -4.41 13.33 3.45
C GLY A 23 -3.29 12.76 2.60
N GLU A 24 -2.15 12.47 3.24
CA GLU A 24 -0.96 11.94 2.58
C GLU A 24 -1.22 10.58 1.93
N ALA A 25 -0.67 10.40 0.73
CA ALA A 25 -0.73 9.15 -0.01
C ALA A 25 0.65 8.49 -0.04
N SER A 26 0.66 7.16 -0.03
CA SER A 26 1.85 6.35 -0.28
C SER A 26 1.75 5.67 -1.64
N LEU A 27 2.84 5.62 -2.38
CA LEU A 27 3.00 4.81 -3.58
C LEU A 27 3.87 3.59 -3.25
N SER A 28 3.33 2.40 -3.45
CA SER A 28 4.04 1.14 -3.21
C SER A 28 3.95 0.21 -4.41
N GLY A 29 5.03 -0.47 -4.73
CA GLY A 29 5.11 -1.46 -5.81
C GLY A 29 6.40 -2.26 -5.75
N VAL A 30 6.68 -3.00 -6.82
CA VAL A 30 7.95 -3.71 -7.00
C VAL A 30 8.50 -3.41 -8.39
N ILE A 31 9.82 -3.30 -8.49
CA ILE A 31 10.55 -3.21 -9.75
C ILE A 31 11.15 -4.58 -10.01
N VAL A 32 10.72 -5.21 -11.10
CA VAL A 32 11.16 -6.56 -11.49
C VAL A 32 12.07 -6.46 -12.69
N GLU A 33 13.27 -7.02 -12.57
CA GLU A 33 14.17 -7.23 -13.69
C GLU A 33 13.90 -8.62 -14.27
N ALA A 34 13.30 -8.67 -15.45
CA ALA A 34 12.97 -9.91 -16.14
C ALA A 34 14.04 -10.29 -17.16
N ASN A 35 14.28 -11.59 -17.32
CA ASN A 35 15.13 -12.17 -18.34
C ASN A 35 14.28 -12.54 -19.56
N PRO A 36 14.44 -11.84 -20.71
CA PRO A 36 13.64 -12.09 -21.89
C PRO A 36 13.97 -13.42 -22.59
N GLU A 37 15.13 -14.03 -22.32
CA GLU A 37 15.57 -15.27 -22.99
C GLU A 37 14.87 -16.51 -22.42
N ASN A 38 14.59 -16.53 -21.12
CA ASN A 38 13.97 -17.66 -20.43
C ASN A 38 12.65 -17.33 -19.74
N GLY A 39 12.22 -16.06 -19.75
CA GLY A 39 10.97 -15.60 -19.16
C GLY A 39 10.97 -15.55 -17.63
N LEU A 40 12.11 -15.75 -16.98
CA LEU A 40 12.23 -15.73 -15.51
C LEU A 40 12.65 -14.36 -15.00
N ALA A 41 12.41 -14.08 -13.72
CA ALA A 41 12.90 -12.85 -13.08
C ALA A 41 14.34 -13.04 -12.55
N ASN A 42 15.22 -12.11 -12.87
CA ASN A 42 16.58 -12.04 -12.32
C ASN A 42 16.60 -11.36 -10.96
N LYS A 43 15.78 -10.32 -10.78
CA LYS A 43 15.77 -9.51 -9.55
C LYS A 43 14.39 -8.90 -9.29
N ILE A 44 14.06 -8.72 -8.02
CA ILE A 44 12.85 -8.03 -7.57
C ILE A 44 13.25 -7.09 -6.45
N ASN A 45 12.92 -5.80 -6.60
CA ASN A 45 13.17 -4.78 -5.58
C ASN A 45 11.85 -4.14 -5.16
N SER A 46 11.65 -3.95 -3.87
CA SER A 46 10.53 -3.17 -3.34
C SER A 46 10.71 -1.69 -3.66
N PHE A 47 9.62 -1.05 -4.08
CA PHE A 47 9.54 0.40 -4.26
C PHE A 47 8.46 0.94 -3.34
N ILE A 48 8.85 1.76 -2.37
CA ILE A 48 7.95 2.39 -1.41
C ILE A 48 8.32 3.88 -1.37
N PHE A 49 7.35 4.74 -1.63
CA PHE A 49 7.54 6.19 -1.70
C PHE A 49 6.39 6.92 -1.01
N GLY A 50 6.74 7.84 -0.09
CA GLY A 50 5.78 8.64 0.67
C GLY A 50 4.99 7.86 1.72
N GLY A 51 4.22 8.59 2.53
CA GLY A 51 3.42 8.02 3.62
C GLY A 51 4.25 7.47 4.77
N GLU A 52 3.62 6.65 5.60
CA GLU A 52 4.22 6.15 6.85
C GLU A 52 5.13 4.92 6.67
N LEU A 53 5.03 4.25 5.51
CA LEU A 53 5.85 3.08 5.19
C LEU A 53 7.22 3.54 4.67
N LYS A 54 8.28 3.17 5.40
CA LYS A 54 9.66 3.40 4.98
C LYS A 54 10.21 2.17 4.28
N ASN A 55 11.06 2.35 3.28
CA ASN A 55 11.83 1.26 2.69
C ASN A 55 13.00 0.94 3.64
N ILE A 56 12.83 -0.05 4.53
CA ILE A 56 13.81 -0.38 5.60
C ILE A 56 14.79 -1.50 5.16
N PHE A 57 14.70 -1.99 3.93
CA PHE A 57 15.51 -3.10 3.42
C PHE A 57 15.93 -2.86 1.97
#